data_AF-A0A382R1Y3-F1
#
_entry.id   AF-A0A382R1Y3-F1
#
_cell.length_a   1.000
_cell.length_b   1.000
_cell.length_c   1.000
_cell.angle_alpha   90.00
_cell.angle_beta   90.00
_cell.angle_gamma   90.00
#
_symmetry.space_group_name_H-M   'P 1'
#
loop_
_entity.id
_entity.type
_entity.pdbx_description
1 polymer ?
#
loop_
_entity_poly.entity_id
_entity_poly.type
_entity_poly.pdbx_seq_one_letter_code
_entity_poly.pdbx_strand_id
1 'polypeptide(L)'
;MGFSKDGEVLALFREEEEIEITDDALGRYLGAEDVVNKRNGEILADGHTEITEEVLEALKSSAFKKIKVLEGPAANDPGILENTLRKDPSENEEDALTRIYNLLRPGDPPNIETARGLLERLFFNPKRYNLGDVGRHRINRRMNLDIPANSTILHLEDFMVILKYLQGLRMGQGFTDDIDHLG
;
A
#
# COMPACT_ATOMS: atom_id res chain seq x y z
N MET A 1 -11.36 3.17 3.95
CA MET A 1 -9.98 2.86 4.38
C MET A 1 -10.13 1.74 5.38
N GLY A 2 -9.54 0.58 5.10
CA GLY A 2 -9.90 -0.67 5.79
C GLY A 2 -8.97 -1.82 5.40
N PHE A 3 -7.73 -1.48 5.02
CA PHE A 3 -6.70 -2.47 4.83
C PHE A 3 -6.15 -2.81 6.21
N SER A 4 -6.25 -4.08 6.57
CA SER A 4 -5.91 -4.57 7.90
C SER A 4 -4.62 -5.38 7.90
N LYS A 5 -4.10 -5.74 6.72
CA LYS A 5 -2.89 -6.57 6.57
C LYS A 5 -1.95 -6.00 5.52
N ASP A 6 -0.66 -6.22 5.74
CA ASP A 6 0.42 -5.80 4.84
C ASP A 6 0.23 -6.28 3.40
N GLY A 7 -0.24 -7.53 3.24
CA GLY A 7 -0.53 -8.10 1.91
C GLY A 7 -1.55 -7.28 1.12
N GLU A 8 -2.58 -6.75 1.79
CA GLU A 8 -3.58 -5.90 1.15
C GLU A 8 -2.99 -4.55 0.74
N VAL A 9 -2.07 -3.99 1.55
CA VAL A 9 -1.37 -2.74 1.22
C VAL A 9 -0.48 -2.94 0.00
N LEU A 10 0.25 -4.04 -0.08
CA LEU A 10 1.17 -4.33 -1.18
C LEU A 10 0.46 -4.63 -2.50
N ALA A 11 -0.70 -5.28 -2.45
CA ALA A 11 -1.54 -5.50 -3.63
C ALA A 11 -2.05 -4.19 -4.27
N LEU A 12 -1.94 -3.04 -3.58
CA LEU A 12 -2.20 -1.73 -4.20
C LEU A 12 -1.07 -1.26 -5.13
N PHE A 13 0.14 -1.80 -4.94
CA PHE A 13 1.36 -1.41 -5.64
C PHE A 13 1.93 -2.48 -6.57
N ARG A 14 1.59 -3.76 -6.34
CA ARG A 14 2.02 -4.90 -7.14
C ARG A 14 0.82 -5.54 -7.83
N GLU A 15 1.02 -6.07 -9.03
CA GLU A 15 -0.01 -6.87 -9.70
C GLU A 15 -0.08 -8.26 -9.06
N GLU A 16 -1.31 -8.73 -8.83
CA GLU A 16 -1.60 -10.06 -8.32
C GLU A 16 -1.94 -10.99 -9.49
N GLU A 17 -1.25 -12.14 -9.57
CA GLU A 17 -1.50 -13.18 -10.57
C GLU A 17 -1.96 -14.48 -9.88
N GLU A 18 -2.87 -15.21 -10.49
CA GLU A 18 -3.24 -16.56 -10.05
C GLU A 18 -2.42 -17.60 -10.82
N ILE A 19 -1.57 -18.35 -10.12
CA ILE A 19 -0.72 -19.40 -10.71
C ILE A 19 -1.04 -20.78 -10.14
N GLU A 20 -0.70 -21.83 -10.89
CA GLU A 20 -0.72 -23.20 -10.38
C GLU A 20 0.46 -23.44 -9.43
N ILE A 21 0.23 -24.25 -8.39
CA ILE A 21 1.26 -24.57 -7.38
C ILE A 21 2.32 -25.48 -8.01
N THR A 22 3.34 -24.85 -8.56
CA THR A 22 4.47 -25.46 -9.26
C THR A 22 5.76 -24.80 -8.78
N ASP A 23 6.91 -25.31 -9.22
CA ASP A 23 8.21 -24.77 -8.81
C ASP A 23 8.44 -23.33 -9.31
N ASP A 24 7.64 -22.85 -10.28
CA ASP A 24 7.64 -21.48 -10.78
C ASP A 24 7.17 -20.45 -9.73
N ALA A 25 6.53 -20.90 -8.65
CA ALA A 25 6.13 -20.06 -7.53
C ALA A 25 7.31 -19.71 -6.59
N LEU A 26 8.43 -20.43 -6.67
CA LEU A 26 9.56 -20.26 -5.77
C LEU A 26 10.18 -18.85 -5.89
N GLY A 27 10.39 -18.18 -4.77
CA GLY A 27 10.91 -16.80 -4.72
C GLY A 27 9.91 -15.71 -5.11
N ARG A 28 8.67 -16.06 -5.46
CA ARG A 28 7.55 -15.11 -5.50
C ARG A 28 7.01 -14.89 -4.09
N TYR A 29 6.16 -13.88 -3.93
CA TYR A 29 5.47 -13.62 -2.66
C TYR A 29 4.02 -14.09 -2.76
N LEU A 30 3.46 -14.58 -1.66
CA LEU A 30 2.04 -14.86 -1.59
C LEU A 30 1.20 -13.60 -1.80
N GLY A 31 -0.02 -13.79 -2.29
CA GLY A 31 -1.00 -12.74 -2.50
C GLY A 31 -1.38 -11.97 -1.23
N ALA A 32 -2.39 -11.10 -1.38
CA ALA A 32 -2.86 -10.26 -0.26
C ALA A 32 -3.46 -11.07 0.91
N GLU A 33 -4.01 -12.24 0.61
CA GLU A 33 -4.75 -13.08 1.54
C GLU A 33 -3.90 -14.22 2.10
N ASP A 34 -4.13 -14.56 3.37
CA ASP A 34 -3.52 -15.72 4.01
C ASP A 34 -4.00 -17.01 3.34
N VAL A 35 -3.09 -17.96 3.18
CA VAL A 35 -3.45 -19.28 2.67
C VAL A 35 -3.89 -20.17 3.83
N VAL A 36 -5.20 -20.34 3.98
CA VAL A 36 -5.79 -21.13 5.08
C VAL A 36 -6.24 -22.49 4.58
N ASN A 37 -5.80 -23.57 5.24
CA ASN A 37 -6.29 -24.91 4.97
C ASN A 37 -7.76 -25.04 5.40
N LYS A 38 -8.65 -25.14 4.40
CA LYS A 38 -10.11 -25.20 4.62
C LYS A 38 -10.60 -26.43 5.39
N ARG A 39 -9.76 -27.46 5.58
CA ARG A 39 -10.15 -28.68 6.31
C ARG A 39 -10.01 -28.56 7.82
N ASN A 40 -8.99 -27.87 8.30
CA ASN A 40 -8.69 -27.74 9.73
C ASN A 40 -8.66 -26.28 10.23
N GLY A 41 -8.74 -25.30 9.33
CA GLY A 41 -8.68 -23.88 9.66
C GLY A 41 -7.26 -23.38 9.97
N GLU A 42 -6.24 -24.17 9.68
CA GLU A 42 -4.84 -23.82 9.93
C GLU A 42 -4.33 -22.85 8.86
N ILE A 43 -3.66 -21.78 9.30
CA ILE A 43 -2.97 -20.84 8.41
C ILE A 43 -1.67 -21.52 7.96
N LEU A 44 -1.57 -21.82 6.66
CA LEU A 44 -0.38 -22.46 6.09
C LEU A 44 0.74 -21.43 5.88
N ALA A 45 0.37 -20.22 5.47
CA ALA A 45 1.26 -19.09 5.31
C ALA A 45 0.47 -17.78 5.31
N ASP A 46 1.06 -16.75 5.91
CA ASP A 46 0.50 -15.40 5.92
C ASP A 46 0.62 -14.75 4.53
N GLY A 47 -0.33 -13.89 4.20
CA GLY A 47 -0.27 -13.08 2.98
C GLY A 47 1.07 -12.34 2.88
N HIS A 48 1.60 -12.25 1.66
CA HIS A 48 2.91 -11.64 1.38
C HIS A 48 4.13 -12.31 2.03
N THR A 49 4.04 -13.54 2.51
CA THR A 49 5.25 -14.31 2.84
C THR A 49 5.96 -14.74 1.55
N GLU A 50 7.30 -14.70 1.55
CA GLU A 50 8.10 -15.25 0.45
C GLU A 50 7.88 -16.75 0.35
N ILE A 51 7.64 -17.24 -0.87
CA ILE A 51 7.44 -18.67 -1.13
C ILE A 51 8.83 -19.33 -1.16
N THR A 52 9.28 -19.77 0.01
CA THR A 52 10.45 -20.61 0.19
C THR A 52 10.13 -22.07 -0.17
N GLU A 53 11.15 -22.93 -0.26
CA GLU A 53 10.95 -24.36 -0.48
C GLU A 53 10.04 -24.98 0.59
N GLU A 54 10.18 -24.55 1.86
CA GLU A 54 9.34 -25.02 2.97
C GLU A 54 7.86 -24.65 2.77
N VAL A 55 7.59 -23.39 2.39
CA VAL A 55 6.23 -22.91 2.13
C VAL A 55 5.65 -23.61 0.91
N LEU A 56 6.44 -23.78 -0.16
CA LEU A 56 6.00 -24.44 -1.37
C LEU A 56 5.60 -25.90 -1.14
N GLU A 57 6.37 -26.65 -0.35
CA GLU A 57 6.05 -28.03 -0.01
C GLU A 57 4.79 -28.14 0.88
N ALA A 58 4.59 -27.19 1.80
CA ALA A 58 3.34 -27.09 2.57
C ALA A 58 2.13 -26.81 1.66
N LEU A 59 2.30 -25.93 0.67
CA LEU A 59 1.28 -25.60 -0.33
C LEU A 59 0.98 -26.79 -1.25
N LYS A 60 1.99 -27.54 -1.71
CA LYS A 60 1.81 -28.77 -2.52
C LYS A 60 1.12 -29.89 -1.74
N SER A 61 1.38 -29.98 -0.44
CA SER A 61 0.74 -30.96 0.46
C SER A 61 -0.72 -30.62 0.78
N SER A 62 -1.16 -29.41 0.45
CA SER A 62 -2.52 -28.96 0.64
C SER A 62 -3.47 -29.42 -0.48
N ALA A 63 -4.76 -29.15 -0.33
CA ALA A 63 -5.74 -29.42 -1.39
C ALA A 63 -5.82 -28.31 -2.47
N PHE A 64 -5.02 -27.25 -2.35
CA PHE A 64 -5.03 -26.14 -3.30
C PHE A 64 -4.35 -26.55 -4.61
N LYS A 65 -4.93 -26.14 -5.74
CA LYS A 65 -4.31 -26.28 -7.06
C LYS A 65 -3.71 -24.98 -7.57
N LYS A 66 -4.23 -23.86 -7.07
CA LYS A 66 -3.87 -22.51 -7.48
C LYS A 66 -3.72 -21.62 -6.26
N ILE A 67 -2.81 -20.67 -6.38
CA ILE A 67 -2.55 -19.63 -5.38
C ILE A 67 -2.44 -18.28 -6.08
N LYS A 68 -2.79 -17.23 -5.35
CA LYS A 68 -2.49 -15.86 -5.73
C LYS A 68 -1.07 -15.54 -5.32
N VAL A 69 -0.30 -14.97 -6.24
CA VAL A 69 1.07 -14.52 -5.99
C VAL A 69 1.23 -13.08 -6.42
N LEU A 70 2.07 -12.37 -5.70
CA LEU A 70 2.55 -11.05 -6.07
C LEU A 70 3.93 -11.20 -6.68
N GLU A 71 4.18 -10.44 -7.75
CA GLU A 71 5.55 -10.26 -8.22
C GLU A 71 6.39 -9.64 -7.11
N GLY A 72 7.59 -10.20 -6.90
CA GLY A 72 8.58 -9.60 -6.03
C GLY A 72 9.09 -8.27 -6.57
N PRO A 73 9.97 -7.59 -5.80
CA PRO A 73 10.65 -6.40 -6.28
C PRO A 73 11.35 -6.64 -7.61
N ALA A 74 11.12 -5.74 -8.57
CA ALA A 74 11.86 -5.75 -9.83
C ALA A 74 13.37 -5.62 -9.57
N ALA A 75 14.22 -6.00 -10.53
CA ALA A 75 15.67 -5.98 -10.34
C ALA A 75 16.26 -4.61 -9.94
N ASN A 76 15.58 -3.51 -10.30
CA ASN A 76 15.95 -2.14 -9.94
C ASN A 76 15.16 -1.59 -8.73
N ASP A 77 14.28 -2.37 -8.12
CA ASP A 77 13.58 -2.05 -6.89
C ASP A 77 14.28 -2.75 -5.71
N PRO A 78 14.90 -2.01 -4.77
CA PRO A 78 15.55 -2.60 -3.61
C PRO A 78 14.55 -3.13 -2.55
N GLY A 79 13.28 -3.31 -2.91
CA GLY A 79 12.21 -3.77 -2.04
C GLY A 79 11.76 -2.69 -1.06
N ILE A 80 11.51 -1.47 -1.55
CA ILE A 80 11.23 -0.31 -0.67
C ILE A 80 9.97 -0.52 0.15
N LEU A 81 8.91 -1.04 -0.46
CA LEU A 81 7.62 -1.24 0.19
C LEU A 81 7.72 -2.34 1.24
N GLU A 82 8.33 -3.46 0.87
CA GLU A 82 8.53 -4.63 1.72
C GLU A 82 9.40 -4.28 2.93
N ASN A 83 10.48 -3.51 2.71
CA ASN A 83 11.33 -3.02 3.79
C ASN A 83 10.64 -1.95 4.67
N THR A 84 9.71 -1.17 4.11
CA THR A 84 8.93 -0.19 4.86
C THR A 84 7.92 -0.89 5.76
N LEU A 85 7.15 -1.84 5.22
CA LEU A 85 6.15 -2.60 5.98
C LEU A 85 6.80 -3.48 7.05
N ARG A 86 7.91 -4.16 6.74
CA ARG A 86 8.67 -4.93 7.75
C ARG A 86 9.14 -4.07 8.94
N LYS A 87 9.36 -2.78 8.73
CA LYS A 87 9.76 -1.83 9.78
C LYS A 87 8.56 -1.09 10.37
N ASP A 88 7.38 -1.21 9.78
CA ASP A 88 6.17 -0.59 10.27
C ASP A 88 5.64 -1.41 11.45
N PRO A 89 5.57 -0.82 12.65
CA PRO A 89 5.07 -1.52 13.83
C PRO A 89 3.55 -1.40 14.03
N SER A 90 2.78 -0.85 13.07
CA SER A 90 1.32 -0.94 13.14
C SER A 90 0.82 -2.24 12.54
N GLU A 91 -0.09 -2.93 13.26
CA GLU A 91 -0.63 -4.21 12.82
C GLU A 91 -2.03 -4.09 12.22
N ASN A 92 -2.68 -2.92 12.37
CA ASN A 92 -4.04 -2.67 11.92
C ASN A 92 -4.31 -1.16 11.78
N GLU A 93 -5.51 -0.82 11.28
CA GLU A 93 -5.92 0.57 11.08
C GLU A 93 -5.94 1.39 12.39
N GLU A 94 -6.38 0.81 13.51
CA GLU A 94 -6.46 1.53 14.79
C GLU A 94 -5.08 1.91 15.32
N ASP A 95 -4.12 0.99 15.19
CA ASP A 95 -2.72 1.26 15.51
C ASP A 95 -2.14 2.35 14.60
N ALA A 96 -2.36 2.25 13.29
CA ALA A 96 -1.89 3.26 12.34
C ALA A 96 -2.48 4.65 12.66
N LEU A 97 -3.79 4.73 12.92
CA LEU A 97 -4.47 5.97 13.32
C LEU A 97 -3.91 6.54 14.62
N THR A 98 -3.68 5.69 15.62
CA THR A 98 -3.10 6.09 16.90
C THR A 98 -1.70 6.67 16.74
N ARG A 99 -0.86 6.03 15.90
CA ARG A 99 0.50 6.51 15.63
C ARG A 99 0.50 7.85 14.92
N ILE A 100 -0.32 8.01 13.87
CA ILE A 100 -0.47 9.28 13.15
C ILE A 100 -0.96 10.38 14.11
N TYR A 101 -1.93 10.08 14.97
CA TYR A 101 -2.42 11.03 15.97
C TYR A 101 -1.32 11.47 16.94
N ASN A 102 -0.57 10.53 17.51
CA ASN A 102 0.51 10.81 18.46
C ASN A 102 1.65 11.63 17.84
N LEU A 103 1.94 11.43 16.55
CA LEU A 103 2.92 12.25 15.83
C LEU A 103 2.47 13.70 15.67
N LEU A 104 1.17 13.92 15.41
CA LEU A 104 0.60 15.25 15.20
C LEU A 104 0.27 15.97 16.52
N ARG A 105 -0.02 15.21 17.58
CA ARG A 105 -0.42 15.70 18.90
C ARG A 105 0.28 14.90 20.00
N PRO A 106 1.59 15.13 20.20
CA PRO A 106 2.35 14.39 21.21
C PRO A 106 1.82 14.70 22.62
N GLY A 107 1.45 13.65 23.36
CA GLY A 107 1.03 13.74 24.76
C GLY A 107 -0.49 13.74 25.00
N ASP A 108 -1.31 13.87 23.95
CA ASP A 108 -2.76 13.69 24.07
C ASP A 108 -3.10 12.19 24.07
N PRO A 109 -3.97 11.70 24.96
CA PRO A 109 -4.40 10.30 24.91
C PRO A 109 -5.13 10.02 23.60
N PRO A 110 -4.75 8.96 22.86
CA PRO A 110 -5.37 8.66 21.58
C PRO A 110 -6.79 8.12 21.80
N ASN A 111 -7.75 8.70 21.07
CA ASN A 111 -9.06 8.10 20.84
C ASN A 111 -9.18 7.89 19.33
N ILE A 112 -9.52 6.67 18.89
CA ILE A 112 -9.61 6.29 17.48
C ILE A 112 -10.57 7.19 16.69
N GLU A 113 -11.72 7.56 17.26
CA GLU A 113 -12.67 8.46 16.60
C GLU A 113 -12.07 9.85 16.38
N THR A 114 -11.37 10.36 17.39
CA THR A 114 -10.68 11.66 17.32
C THR A 114 -9.53 11.62 16.32
N ALA A 115 -8.77 10.52 16.29
CA ALA A 115 -7.67 10.31 15.35
C ALA A 115 -8.18 10.27 13.90
N ARG A 116 -9.22 9.48 13.64
CA ARG A 116 -9.89 9.43 12.33
C ARG A 116 -10.43 10.80 11.93
N GLY A 117 -11.11 11.49 12.85
CA GLY A 117 -11.62 12.85 12.62
C GLY A 117 -10.51 13.88 12.35
N LEU A 118 -9.32 13.72 12.94
CA LEU A 118 -8.18 14.58 12.66
C LEU A 118 -7.68 14.38 11.22
N LEU A 119 -7.50 13.13 10.78
CA LEU A 119 -7.10 12.78 9.41
C LEU A 119 -8.11 13.29 8.37
N GLU A 120 -9.39 13.04 8.62
CA GLU A 120 -10.50 13.53 7.79
C GLU A 120 -10.42 15.06 7.61
N ARG A 121 -10.18 15.76 8.72
CA ARG A 121 -10.07 17.21 8.72
C ARG A 121 -8.83 17.73 8.00
N LEU A 122 -7.72 16.98 8.02
CA LEU A 122 -6.45 17.41 7.43
C LEU A 122 -6.46 17.37 5.91
N PHE A 123 -7.07 16.36 5.30
CA PHE A 123 -6.94 16.13 3.86
C PHE A 123 -8.26 16.09 3.09
N PHE A 124 -9.34 15.65 3.74
CA PHE A 124 -10.61 15.31 3.08
C PHE A 124 -11.71 16.34 3.36
N ASN A 125 -11.47 17.31 4.24
CA ASN A 125 -12.46 18.32 4.60
C ASN A 125 -12.31 19.62 3.77
N PRO A 126 -13.30 19.99 2.95
CA PRO A 126 -13.21 21.17 2.07
C PRO A 126 -13.20 22.52 2.81
N LYS A 127 -13.55 22.56 4.10
CA LYS A 127 -13.46 23.78 4.93
C LYS A 127 -12.09 23.96 5.58
N ARG A 128 -11.19 22.98 5.45
CA ARG A 128 -9.91 22.92 6.17
C ARG A 128 -8.72 22.64 5.26
N TYR A 129 -8.97 22.02 4.11
CA TYR A 129 -7.97 21.74 3.11
C TYR A 129 -8.45 22.20 1.73
N ASN A 130 -7.55 22.82 0.96
CA ASN A 130 -7.84 23.32 -0.38
C ASN A 130 -6.54 23.47 -1.19
N LEU A 131 -6.38 22.68 -2.25
CA LEU A 131 -5.29 22.77 -3.24
C LEU A 131 -5.39 24.04 -4.10
N GLY A 132 -6.57 24.65 -4.17
CA GLY A 132 -6.93 25.62 -5.19
C GLY A 132 -7.03 25.01 -6.59
N ASP A 133 -7.64 25.75 -7.52
CA ASP A 133 -7.84 25.30 -8.90
C ASP A 133 -6.50 25.00 -9.58
N VAL A 134 -5.47 25.82 -9.32
CA VAL A 134 -4.13 25.64 -9.87
C VAL A 134 -3.46 24.39 -9.29
N GLY A 135 -3.61 24.13 -7.98
CA GLY A 135 -3.05 22.95 -7.34
C GLY A 135 -3.67 21.66 -7.87
N ARG A 136 -5.01 21.61 -7.96
CA ARG A 136 -5.74 20.48 -8.56
C ARG A 136 -5.35 20.30 -10.04
N HIS A 137 -5.24 21.37 -10.81
CA HIS A 137 -4.78 21.30 -12.21
C HIS A 137 -3.35 20.72 -12.32
N ARG A 138 -2.43 21.16 -11.47
CA ARG A 138 -1.03 20.68 -11.47
C ARG A 138 -0.93 19.20 -11.12
N ILE A 139 -1.58 18.76 -10.03
CA ILE A 139 -1.52 17.34 -9.63
C ILE A 139 -2.16 16.45 -10.71
N ASN A 140 -3.32 16.82 -11.25
CA ASN A 140 -3.96 16.05 -12.31
C ASN A 140 -3.07 15.94 -13.55
N ARG A 141 -2.46 17.04 -13.98
CA ARG A 141 -1.56 17.04 -15.14
C ARG A 141 -0.30 16.23 -14.88
N ARG A 142 0.30 16.36 -13.69
CA ARG A 142 1.55 15.69 -13.33
C ARG A 142 1.39 14.18 -13.18
N MET A 143 0.29 13.77 -12.56
CA MET A 143 -0.02 12.40 -12.18
C MET A 143 -0.98 11.71 -13.15
N ASN A 144 -1.39 12.40 -14.21
CA ASN A 144 -2.37 11.93 -15.20
C ASN A 144 -3.68 11.43 -14.56
N LEU A 145 -4.24 12.24 -13.65
CA LEU A 145 -5.49 11.95 -12.93
C LEU A 145 -6.68 12.66 -13.59
N ASP A 146 -7.84 12.02 -13.58
CA ASP A 146 -9.12 12.56 -14.07
C ASP A 146 -10.05 12.95 -12.92
N ILE A 147 -9.51 13.65 -11.91
CA ILE A 147 -10.30 14.17 -10.80
C ILE A 147 -10.89 15.54 -11.18
N PRO A 148 -12.18 15.82 -10.93
CA PRO A 148 -12.80 17.10 -11.31
C PRO A 148 -12.01 18.33 -10.80
N ALA A 149 -11.85 19.34 -11.65
CA ALA A 149 -11.06 20.54 -11.33
C ALA A 149 -11.61 21.31 -10.11
N ASN A 150 -12.92 21.25 -9.87
CA ASN A 150 -13.58 21.86 -8.72
C ASN A 150 -13.42 21.05 -7.42
N SER A 151 -12.88 19.83 -7.48
CA SER A 151 -12.56 19.03 -6.32
C SER A 151 -11.16 19.37 -5.82
N THR A 152 -11.07 20.39 -4.98
CA THR A 152 -9.78 20.91 -4.48
C THR A 152 -9.31 20.30 -3.16
N ILE A 153 -10.00 19.29 -2.62
CA ILE A 153 -9.47 18.43 -1.55
C ILE A 153 -8.57 17.33 -2.13
N LEU A 154 -7.81 16.64 -1.28
CA LEU A 154 -7.11 15.42 -1.69
C LEU A 154 -8.08 14.22 -1.67
N HIS A 155 -7.84 13.26 -2.54
CA HIS A 155 -8.50 11.96 -2.62
C HIS A 155 -7.48 10.86 -2.37
N LEU A 156 -7.97 9.67 -1.99
CA LEU A 156 -7.11 8.49 -1.83
C LEU A 156 -6.29 8.20 -3.09
N GLU A 157 -6.89 8.39 -4.26
CA GLU A 157 -6.21 8.22 -5.55
C GLU A 157 -5.00 9.14 -5.71
N ASP A 158 -5.07 10.39 -5.21
CA ASP A 158 -3.93 11.31 -5.23
C ASP A 158 -2.75 10.72 -4.46
N PHE A 159 -2.98 10.23 -3.24
CA PHE A 159 -1.94 9.62 -2.41
C PHE A 159 -1.34 8.39 -3.09
N MET A 160 -2.19 7.51 -3.63
CA MET A 160 -1.75 6.28 -4.29
C MET A 160 -0.83 6.57 -5.48
N VAL A 161 -1.21 7.50 -6.36
CA VAL A 161 -0.41 7.81 -7.54
C VAL A 161 0.85 8.58 -7.18
N ILE A 162 0.81 9.47 -6.18
CA ILE A 162 2.02 10.13 -5.65
C ILE A 162 3.03 9.09 -5.14
N LEU A 163 2.59 8.14 -4.31
CA LEU A 163 3.47 7.11 -3.75
C LEU A 163 4.05 6.22 -4.85
N LYS A 164 3.23 5.80 -5.84
CA LYS A 164 3.70 5.06 -7.02
C LYS A 164 4.73 5.85 -7.83
N TYR A 165 4.50 7.16 -8.02
CA TYR A 165 5.43 8.02 -8.73
C TYR A 165 6.77 8.16 -7.99
N LEU A 166 6.75 8.32 -6.66
CA LEU A 166 7.97 8.36 -5.83
C LEU A 166 8.75 7.04 -5.87
N GLN A 167 8.06 5.90 -5.87
CA GLN A 167 8.68 4.58 -6.05
C GLN A 167 9.35 4.49 -7.44
N GLY A 168 8.63 4.90 -8.49
CA GLY A 168 9.16 4.97 -9.86
C GLY A 168 10.43 5.82 -9.95
N LEU A 169 10.42 7.02 -9.35
CA LEU A 169 11.60 7.90 -9.31
C LEU A 169 12.82 7.21 -8.70
N ARG A 170 12.62 6.48 -7.60
CA ARG A 170 13.70 5.75 -6.93
C ARG A 170 14.24 4.60 -7.80
N MET A 171 13.40 4.01 -8.63
CA MET A 171 13.75 2.99 -9.63
C MET A 171 14.33 3.59 -10.93
N GLY A 172 14.50 4.91 -11.00
CA GLY A 172 15.02 5.62 -12.17
C GLY A 172 13.98 5.92 -13.26
N GLN A 173 12.70 5.80 -12.93
CA GLN A 173 11.57 6.07 -13.83
C GLN A 173 10.99 7.46 -13.55
N GLY A 174 10.86 8.29 -14.59
CA GLY A 174 10.37 9.67 -14.46
C GLY A 174 11.47 10.68 -14.19
N PHE A 175 11.08 11.89 -13.76
CA PHE A 175 11.99 13.03 -13.58
C PHE A 175 11.65 13.79 -12.30
N THR A 176 12.66 14.34 -11.63
CA THR A 176 12.48 15.26 -10.50
C THR A 176 12.15 16.65 -10.99
N ASP A 177 11.30 17.35 -10.25
CA ASP A 177 10.96 18.73 -10.58
C ASP A 177 12.10 19.68 -10.19
N ASP A 178 12.34 20.68 -11.03
CA ASP A 178 13.25 21.79 -10.72
C ASP A 178 12.45 22.90 -10.02
N ILE A 179 12.84 23.24 -8.80
CA ILE A 179 12.13 24.24 -7.98
C ILE A 179 12.19 25.65 -8.59
N ASP A 180 13.18 25.90 -9.45
CA ASP A 180 13.35 27.19 -10.14
C ASP A 180 12.54 27.26 -11.45
N HIS A 181 11.89 26.16 -11.85
CA HIS A 181 11.01 26.14 -13.02
C HIS A 181 9.70 26.88 -12.72
N LEU A 182 9.49 28.03 -13.36
CA LEU A 182 8.35 28.93 -13.07
C LEU A 182 6.98 28.43 -13.55
N GLY A 183 6.91 27.32 -14.29
CA GLY A 183 5.67 26.65 -14.68
C GLY A 183 5.70 26.03 -16.06
#